data_AF-A0A7V5E910-F1
#
_entry.id   AF-A0A7V5E910-F1
#
_cell.length_a   1.000
_cell.length_b   1.000
_cell.length_c   1.000
_cell.angle_alpha   90.00
_cell.angle_beta   90.00
_cell.angle_gamma   90.00
#
_symmetry.space_group_name_H-M   'P 1'
#
loop_
_entity.id
_entity.type
_entity.pdbx_description
1 polymer ?
#
loop_
_entity_poly.entity_id
_entity_poly.type
_entity_poly.pdbx_seq_one_letter_code
_entity_poly.pdbx_strand_id
1 'polypeptide(L)'
;FPERFISTIEELGGEVVTFLSFPDHHPYRKVDIEMIRKRYAEKSHDMLLTTEKDEMRLLAFPEFHKDLYILKVDMVPDGCVHELMKVIREFLVNG
;
A
#
# COMPACT_ATOMS: atom_id res chain seq x y z
N PHE A 1 -0.34 -7.12 -8.82
CA PHE A 1 0.20 -6.40 -9.98
C PHE A 1 0.51 -4.98 -9.55
N PRO A 2 1.79 -4.64 -9.33
CA PRO A 2 2.23 -3.33 -8.84
C PRO A 2 1.98 -2.18 -9.83
N GLU A 3 1.67 -2.48 -11.09
CA GLU A 3 1.47 -1.52 -12.17
C GLU A 3 0.35 -0.53 -11.84
N ARG A 4 -0.73 -1.01 -11.20
CA ARG A 4 -1.84 -0.13 -10.78
C ARG A 4 -1.42 0.87 -9.70
N PHE A 5 -0.53 0.47 -8.80
CA PHE A 5 -0.02 1.36 -7.74
C PHE A 5 0.82 2.49 -8.34
N ILE A 6 1.69 2.17 -9.31
CA ILE A 6 2.50 3.17 -10.02
C ILE A 6 1.58 4.13 -10.81
N SER A 7 0.64 3.60 -11.59
CA SER A 7 -0.32 4.43 -12.37
C SER A 7 -1.08 5.40 -11.48
N THR A 8 -1.55 4.95 -10.31
CA THR A 8 -2.24 5.83 -9.36
C THR A 8 -1.36 6.97 -8.84
N ILE A 9 -0.07 6.71 -8.58
CA ILE A 9 0.87 7.78 -8.15
C ILE A 9 1.05 8.81 -9.27
N GLU A 10 1.26 8.34 -10.50
CA GLU A 10 1.45 9.21 -11.67
C GLU A 10 0.18 10.03 -11.98
N GLU A 11 -1.01 9.42 -11.88
CA GLU A 11 -2.31 10.09 -12.05
C GLU A 11 -2.57 11.17 -11.00
N LEU A 12 -2.05 10.98 -9.78
CA LEU A 12 -2.09 11.99 -8.71
C LEU A 12 -1.01 13.07 -8.85
N GLY A 13 -0.20 13.02 -9.92
CA GLY A 13 0.85 14.00 -10.21
C GLY A 13 2.19 13.72 -9.52
N GLY A 14 2.36 12.54 -8.94
CA GLY A 14 3.63 12.10 -8.35
C GLY A 14 4.61 11.53 -9.39
N GLU A 15 5.89 11.56 -9.06
CA GLU A 15 6.96 10.92 -9.86
C GLU A 15 7.57 9.74 -9.09
N VAL A 16 7.65 8.56 -9.72
CA VAL A 16 8.27 7.38 -9.11
C VAL A 16 9.77 7.34 -9.42
N VAL A 17 10.58 7.91 -8.51
CA VAL A 17 12.05 7.99 -8.64
C VAL A 17 12.73 6.62 -8.49
N THR A 18 12.19 5.77 -7.59
CA THR A 18 12.68 4.41 -7.34
C THR A 18 11.50 3.54 -6.93
N PHE A 19 11.41 2.34 -7.50
CA PHE A 19 10.38 1.36 -7.16
C PHE A 19 11.01 0.09 -6.58
N LEU A 20 10.53 -0.33 -5.40
CA LEU A 20 10.94 -1.57 -4.74
C LEU A 20 9.75 -2.51 -4.68
N SER A 21 9.82 -3.60 -5.43
CA SER A 21 8.75 -4.61 -5.50
C SER A 21 9.06 -5.79 -4.58
N PHE A 22 8.08 -6.21 -3.80
CA PHE A 22 8.15 -7.37 -2.92
C PHE A 22 7.10 -8.41 -3.30
N PRO A 23 7.35 -9.71 -3.08
CA PRO A 23 6.34 -10.74 -3.26
C PRO A 23 5.09 -10.48 -2.43
N ASP A 24 3.97 -11.06 -2.84
CA ASP A 24 2.77 -11.00 -2.01
C ASP A 24 3.03 -11.66 -0.64
N HIS A 25 2.47 -11.08 0.42
CA HIS A 25 2.67 -11.48 1.80
C HIS A 25 4.15 -11.47 2.25
N HIS A 26 5.00 -10.64 1.65
CA HIS A 26 6.42 -10.56 2.00
C HIS A 26 6.63 -10.32 3.52
N PRO A 27 7.37 -11.19 4.22
CA PRO A 27 7.70 -11.00 5.62
C PRO A 27 8.89 -10.05 5.72
N TYR A 28 8.63 -8.75 5.87
CA TYR A 28 9.68 -7.75 6.03
C TYR A 28 10.60 -8.08 7.20
N ARG A 29 11.91 -8.06 6.94
CA ARG A 29 12.99 -8.28 7.92
C ARG A 29 13.82 -7.01 8.06
N LYS A 30 14.62 -6.94 9.13
CA LYS A 30 15.54 -5.81 9.37
C LYS A 30 16.42 -5.47 8.16
N VAL A 31 16.92 -6.50 7.47
CA VAL A 31 17.74 -6.34 6.25
C VAL A 31 16.98 -5.64 5.12
N ASP A 32 15.67 -5.86 5.01
CA ASP A 32 14.83 -5.20 4.01
C ASP A 32 14.68 -3.71 4.37
N ILE A 33 14.47 -3.40 5.66
CA ILE A 33 14.35 -2.02 6.16
C ILE A 33 15.64 -1.24 5.93
N GLU A 34 16.79 -1.83 6.24
CA GLU A 34 18.11 -1.24 6.01
C GLU A 34 18.35 -0.99 4.52
N MET A 35 17.98 -1.93 3.65
CA MET A 35 18.05 -1.76 2.21
C MET A 35 17.15 -0.61 1.73
N ILE A 36 15.90 -0.53 2.19
CA ILE A 36 14.96 0.54 1.79
C ILE A 36 15.52 1.90 2.21
N ARG A 37 15.96 2.05 3.46
CA ARG A 37 16.56 3.30 3.97
C ARG A 37 17.80 3.71 3.19
N LYS A 38 18.67 2.75 2.86
CA LYS A 38 19.86 3.01 2.04
C LYS A 38 19.45 3.53 0.65
N ARG A 39 18.49 2.88 -0.01
CA ARG A 39 18.01 3.32 -1.33
C ARG A 39 17.36 4.70 -1.28
N TYR A 40 16.61 4.99 -0.22
CA TYR A 40 16.04 6.32 -0.01
C TYR A 40 17.12 7.41 0.10
N ALA A 41 18.21 7.13 0.82
CA ALA A 41 19.31 8.09 1.00
C ALA A 41 20.18 8.29 -0.26
N GLU A 42 20.17 7.36 -1.22
CA GLU A 42 21.03 7.39 -2.41
C GLU A 42 20.57 8.39 -3.48
N LYS A 43 19.30 8.83 -3.47
CA LYS A 43 18.78 9.83 -4.39
C LYS A 43 17.96 10.88 -3.65
N SER A 44 17.65 11.97 -4.34
CA SER A 44 16.72 12.99 -3.85
C SER A 44 15.29 12.47 -3.90
N HIS A 45 14.90 11.68 -2.90
CA HIS A 45 13.52 11.26 -2.69
C HIS A 45 12.87 12.22 -1.70
N ASP A 46 11.64 12.66 -1.99
CA ASP A 46 10.86 13.48 -1.07
C ASP A 46 10.11 12.64 -0.02
N MET A 47 9.82 11.37 -0.37
CA MET A 47 8.90 10.53 0.39
C MET A 47 9.15 9.03 0.17
N LEU A 48 8.98 8.23 1.22
CA LEU A 48 8.76 6.79 1.14
C LEU A 48 7.26 6.50 1.16
N LEU A 49 6.73 5.96 0.07
CA LEU A 49 5.31 5.63 -0.07
C LEU A 49 5.10 4.12 -0.13
N THR A 50 4.12 3.60 0.61
CA THR A 50 3.68 2.20 0.54
C THR A 50 2.16 2.08 0.61
N THR A 51 1.62 0.86 0.56
CA THR A 51 0.18 0.61 0.67
C THR A 51 -0.23 0.25 2.10
N GLU A 52 -1.50 0.43 2.47
CA GLU A 52 -2.03 -0.06 3.76
C GLU A 52 -1.81 -1.56 3.98
N LYS A 53 -1.85 -2.34 2.90
CA LYS A 53 -1.59 -3.79 2.97
C LYS A 53 -0.20 -4.09 3.50
N ASP A 54 0.80 -3.34 3.07
CA ASP A 54 2.19 -3.51 3.51
C ASP A 54 2.46 -2.82 4.84
N GLU A 55 1.81 -1.68 5.10
CA GLU A 55 1.84 -0.99 6.39
C GLU A 55 1.60 -1.96 7.55
N MET A 56 0.55 -2.78 7.47
CA MET A 56 0.18 -3.75 8.51
C MET A 56 1.34 -4.68 8.91
N ARG A 57 2.26 -4.98 7.98
CA ARG A 57 3.46 -5.80 8.25
C ARG A 57 4.61 -4.94 8.76
N LEU A 58 4.75 -3.72 8.25
CA LEU A 58 5.79 -2.76 8.62
C LEU A 58 5.58 -2.13 10.01
N LEU A 59 4.39 -2.25 10.60
CA LEU A 59 4.12 -1.89 12.01
C LEU A 59 5.06 -2.60 13.00
N ALA A 60 5.64 -3.75 12.63
CA ALA A 60 6.67 -4.43 13.41
C ALA A 60 7.99 -3.63 13.52
N PHE A 61 8.15 -2.55 12.74
CA PHE A 61 9.32 -1.67 12.70
C PHE A 61 8.89 -0.22 12.99
N PRO A 62 8.53 0.12 14.24
CA PRO A 62 7.86 1.40 14.56
C PRO A 62 8.69 2.63 14.22
N GLU A 63 10.02 2.59 14.37
CA GLU A 63 10.88 3.71 13.99
C GLU A 63 11.00 3.89 12.48
N PHE A 64 10.80 2.83 11.70
CA PHE A 64 10.75 2.94 10.23
C PHE A 64 9.37 3.37 9.75
N HIS A 65 8.31 2.89 10.39
CA HIS A 65 6.93 3.24 10.04
C HIS A 65 6.67 4.75 10.10
N LYS A 66 7.30 5.48 11.02
CA LYS A 66 7.24 6.95 11.09
C LYS A 66 7.78 7.66 9.83
N ASP A 67 8.67 7.01 9.09
CA ASP A 67 9.26 7.53 7.86
C ASP A 67 8.36 7.27 6.63
N LEU A 68 7.29 6.49 6.80
CA LEU A 68 6.42 6.04 5.71
C LEU A 68 5.18 6.91 5.56
N TYR A 69 4.86 7.20 4.31
CA TYR A 69 3.56 7.66 3.88
C TYR A 69 2.77 6.47 3.34
N ILE A 70 1.48 6.46 3.63
CA ILE A 70 0.61 5.32 3.30
C ILE A 70 -0.43 5.79 2.28
N LEU A 71 -0.39 5.18 1.10
CA LEU A 71 -1.45 5.33 0.12
C LEU A 71 -2.63 4.45 0.53
N LYS A 72 -3.71 5.10 0.94
CA LYS A 72 -5.00 4.45 1.25
C LYS A 72 -5.84 4.39 -0.01
N VAL A 73 -6.51 3.27 -0.21
CA VAL A 73 -7.43 3.09 -1.33
C VAL A 73 -8.81 2.78 -0.76
N ASP A 74 -9.69 3.77 -0.87
CA ASP A 74 -11.10 3.59 -0.53
C ASP A 74 -11.87 3.03 -1.72
N MET A 75 -12.78 2.10 -1.43
CA MET A 75 -13.73 1.58 -2.41
C MET A 75 -15.08 2.23 -2.16
N VAL A 76 -15.55 3.03 -3.12
CA VAL A 76 -16.92 3.53 -3.15
C VAL A 76 -17.68 2.72 -4.20
N PRO A 77 -18.71 1.94 -3.80
CA PRO A 77 -19.52 1.21 -4.75
C PRO A 77 -20.27 2.18 -5.68
N ASP A 78 -20.24 1.91 -6.98
CA ASP A 78 -21.12 2.59 -7.92
C ASP A 78 -22.57 2.11 -7.69
N GLY A 79 -23.43 2.99 -7.18
CA GLY A 79 -24.86 2.72 -6.96
C GLY A 79 -25.31 2.86 -5.50
N CYS A 80 -26.44 2.22 -5.16
CA CYS A 80 -27.02 2.29 -3.83
C CYS A 80 -26.36 1.27 -2.90
N VAL A 81 -25.70 1.75 -1.83
CA VAL A 81 -25.12 0.92 -0.76
C VAL A 81 -26.12 -0.11 -0.23
N HIS A 82 -27.42 0.21 -0.26
CA HIS A 82 -28.48 -0.72 0.15
C HIS A 82 -28.49 -2.04 -0.63
N GLU A 83 -28.33 -1.97 -1.96
CA GLU A 83 -28.34 -3.16 -2.83
C GLU A 83 -27.10 -4.02 -2.61
N LEU A 84 -25.92 -3.40 -2.49
CA LEU A 84 -24.70 -4.11 -2.12
C LEU A 84 -24.86 -4.85 -0.79
N MET A 85 -25.42 -4.16 0.22
CA MET A 85 -25.65 -4.77 1.53
C MET A 85 -26.67 -5.91 1.49
N LYS A 86 -27.63 -5.89 0.55
CA LYS A 86 -28.56 -7.01 0.35
C LYS A 86 -27.82 -8.24 -0.18
N VAL A 87 -27.00 -8.08 -1.22
CA VAL A 87 -26.19 -9.18 -1.79
C VAL A 87 -25.25 -9.77 -0.75
N ILE A 88 -24.56 -8.94 0.02
CA ILE A 88 -23.65 -9.41 1.08
C ILE A 88 -24.40 -10.25 2.13
N ARG A 89 -25.58 -9.79 2.58
CA ARG A 89 -26.39 -10.54 3.56
C ARG A 89 -26.85 -11.89 3.04
N GLU A 90 -27.31 -11.95 1.79
CA GLU A 90 -27.71 -13.22 1.16
C GLU A 90 -26.53 -14.20 1.06
N PHE A 91 -25.32 -13.72 0.78
CA PHE A 91 -24.12 -14.55 0.74
C PHE A 91 -23.73 -15.08 2.13
N LEU A 92 -23.78 -14.23 3.18
CA LEU A 92 -23.41 -14.61 4.55
C LEU A 92 -24.39 -15.55 5.25
N VAL A 93 -25.67 -15.55 4.83
CA VAL A 93 -26.68 -16.47 5.40
C VAL A 93 -26.62 -17.85 4.74
N ASN A 94 -26.16 -17.93 3.49
CA ASN A 94 -26.21 -19.15 2.68
C ASN A 94 -24.83 -19.81 2.45
N GLY A 95 -23.74 -19.22 2.93
CA GLY A 95 -22.37 -19.76 2.86
C GLY A 95 -21.87 -20.17 4.23
#